data_AF-A0A562MBR3-F1
#
_entry.id   AF-A0A562MBR3-F1
#
_cell.length_a   1.000
_cell.length_b   1.000
_cell.length_c   1.000
_cell.angle_alpha   90.00
_cell.angle_beta   90.00
_cell.angle_gamma   90.00
#
_symmetry.space_group_name_H-M   'P 1'
#
loop_
_entity.id
_entity.type
_entity.pdbx_description
1 polymer ?
#
loop_
_entity_poly.entity_id
_entity_poly.type
_entity_poly.pdbx_seq_one_letter_code
_entity_poly.pdbx_strand_id
1 'polypeptide(L)'
;MTVAKIENDEVRSSLNRRALLRAAGLAALAGLAGCATVLPTGEGAGVSASAAGRLAGIRTSAGLGPLVPDPRLEQAALQQAGYMARGGRMTHTTGWGKGFASRVRGNGIAGAAAENIAAGRFDEPKLFDIWMHSAGHRRNMLDPRFTRFGLAYVRDGRDSSLRYWSLVLGR
;
A
#
# COMPACT_ATOMS: atom_id res chain seq x y z
N MET A 1 29.02 83.25 -32.19
CA MET A 1 28.12 82.50 -33.09
C MET A 1 28.37 81.01 -32.83
N THR A 2 27.61 80.34 -31.96
CA THR A 2 26.25 79.75 -32.12
C THR A 2 26.31 78.28 -32.57
N VAL A 3 26.18 77.39 -31.57
CA VAL A 3 25.30 76.19 -31.45
C VAL A 3 25.01 75.30 -32.66
N ALA A 4 25.25 73.99 -32.49
CA ALA A 4 24.29 72.86 -32.51
C ALA A 4 25.09 71.57 -32.18
N LYS A 5 24.95 70.83 -31.07
CA LYS A 5 23.87 70.23 -30.26
C LYS A 5 23.16 69.01 -30.89
N ILE A 6 23.65 67.82 -30.49
CA ILE A 6 23.00 66.53 -30.07
C ILE A 6 21.96 65.96 -31.07
N GLU A 7 22.01 64.69 -31.50
CA GLU A 7 21.41 63.55 -30.77
C GLU A 7 21.90 62.19 -31.30
N ASN A 8 22.11 61.28 -30.35
CA ASN A 8 22.42 59.86 -30.52
C ASN A 8 21.07 59.12 -30.40
N ASP A 9 20.56 58.52 -31.47
CA ASP A 9 19.31 57.76 -31.43
C ASP A 9 19.51 56.39 -30.76
N GLU A 10 19.22 56.32 -29.46
CA GLU A 10 18.91 55.08 -28.78
C GLU A 10 17.55 54.55 -29.28
N VAL A 11 17.55 53.42 -29.99
CA VAL A 11 16.33 52.64 -30.25
C VAL A 11 15.87 52.02 -28.92
N ARG A 12 15.11 52.80 -28.14
CA ARG A 12 14.36 52.29 -26.98
C ARG A 12 13.17 51.50 -27.49
N SER A 13 13.29 50.17 -27.50
CA SER A 13 12.14 49.28 -27.63
C SER A 13 11.21 49.50 -26.44
N SER A 14 10.14 50.26 -26.64
CA SER A 14 9.04 50.42 -25.69
C SER A 14 8.20 49.14 -25.69
N LEU A 15 8.73 48.08 -25.08
CA LEU A 15 7.92 46.91 -24.75
C LEU A 15 6.88 47.34 -23.71
N ASN A 16 5.65 47.50 -24.20
CA ASN A 16 4.47 47.87 -23.45
C ASN A 16 4.30 46.97 -22.22
N ARG A 17 4.53 47.52 -21.02
CA ARG A 17 4.27 46.89 -19.71
C ARG A 17 2.83 46.35 -19.57
N ARG A 18 1.90 46.78 -20.43
CA ARG A 18 0.50 46.30 -20.48
C ARG A 18 0.34 44.95 -21.18
N ALA A 19 1.27 44.52 -22.01
CA ALA A 19 1.23 43.20 -22.65
C ALA A 19 1.71 42.08 -21.70
N LEU A 20 2.69 42.39 -20.83
CA LEU A 20 3.22 41.43 -19.86
C LEU A 20 2.24 41.11 -18.71
N LEU A 21 1.27 41.99 -18.43
CA LEU A 21 0.28 41.76 -17.37
C LEU A 21 -0.97 41.00 -17.81
N ARG A 22 -1.17 40.73 -19.11
CA ARG A 22 -2.22 39.81 -19.59
C ARG A 22 -1.75 38.37 -19.79
N ALA A 23 -0.44 38.13 -19.80
CA ALA A 23 0.14 36.78 -19.79
C ALA A 23 0.32 36.20 -18.37
N ALA A 24 0.03 36.98 -17.32
CA ALA A 24 0.16 36.54 -15.92
C ALA A 24 -1.13 35.93 -15.33
N GLY A 25 -2.24 35.89 -16.08
CA GLY A 25 -3.56 35.46 -15.57
C GLY A 25 -3.94 34.00 -15.84
N LEU A 26 -3.17 33.24 -16.61
CA LEU A 26 -3.57 31.90 -17.10
C LEU A 26 -2.54 30.79 -16.86
N ALA A 27 -1.55 31.00 -15.99
CA ALA A 27 -0.52 30.00 -15.68
C ALA A 27 -0.32 29.77 -14.17
N ALA A 28 -1.38 29.90 -13.36
CA ALA A 28 -1.30 29.74 -11.91
C ALA A 28 -2.29 28.71 -11.32
N LEU A 29 -2.72 27.69 -12.09
CA LEU A 29 -3.71 26.71 -11.62
C LEU A 29 -3.43 25.24 -11.99
N ALA A 30 -2.19 24.84 -12.25
CA ALA A 30 -1.88 23.45 -12.61
C ALA A 30 -0.67 22.85 -11.86
N GLY A 31 -0.54 23.14 -10.55
CA GLY A 31 0.58 22.65 -9.74
C GLY A 31 0.21 21.81 -8.52
N LEU A 32 -1.06 21.43 -8.32
CA LEU A 32 -1.53 20.72 -7.12
C LEU A 32 -2.35 19.48 -7.48
N ALA A 33 -1.76 18.52 -8.16
CA ALA A 33 -2.33 17.17 -8.30
C ALA A 33 -1.20 16.16 -8.54
N GLY A 34 -0.38 15.94 -7.51
CA GLY A 34 0.78 15.07 -7.63
C GLY A 34 1.22 14.36 -6.35
N CYS A 35 0.45 14.41 -5.26
CA CYS A 35 0.59 13.39 -4.22
C CYS A 35 -0.19 12.14 -4.67
N ALA A 36 0.21 11.56 -5.81
CA ALA A 36 -0.03 10.16 -6.02
C ALA A 36 0.81 9.46 -4.94
N THR A 37 0.18 9.16 -3.80
CA THR A 37 0.68 8.07 -2.98
C THR A 37 0.73 6.90 -3.94
N VAL A 38 1.94 6.54 -4.37
CA VAL A 38 2.17 5.26 -5.01
C VAL A 38 1.73 4.26 -3.95
N LEU A 39 0.45 3.88 -4.01
CA LEU A 39 0.00 2.68 -3.34
C LEU A 39 0.95 1.63 -3.89
N PRO A 40 1.70 0.92 -3.03
CA PRO A 40 2.54 -0.15 -3.52
C PRO A 40 1.59 -1.04 -4.30
N THR A 41 1.79 -1.13 -5.60
CA THR A 41 1.17 -2.14 -6.45
C THR A 41 1.80 -3.45 -6.03
N GLY A 42 1.40 -3.93 -4.85
CA GLY A 42 1.60 -5.30 -4.46
C GLY A 42 0.75 -6.15 -5.38
N GLU A 43 1.31 -7.24 -5.86
CA GLU A 43 0.61 -8.34 -6.51
C GLU A 43 -0.33 -9.02 -5.48
N GLY A 44 -1.30 -8.27 -4.94
CA GLY A 44 -2.24 -8.70 -3.91
C GLY A 44 -3.65 -8.97 -4.46
N ALA A 45 -4.00 -8.41 -5.62
CA ALA A 45 -5.29 -8.65 -6.24
C ALA A 45 -5.40 -10.13 -6.67
N GLY A 46 -6.27 -10.89 -6.02
CA GLY A 46 -6.56 -12.30 -6.35
C GLY A 46 -5.77 -13.33 -5.53
N VAL A 47 -4.86 -12.93 -4.66
CA VAL A 47 -4.10 -13.86 -3.79
C VAL A 47 -5.02 -14.55 -2.80
N SER A 48 -6.06 -13.87 -2.29
CA SER A 48 -7.04 -14.53 -1.43
C SER A 48 -7.83 -15.62 -2.18
N ALA A 49 -8.09 -15.43 -3.47
CA ALA A 49 -8.80 -16.42 -4.28
C ALA A 49 -7.96 -17.68 -4.52
N SER A 50 -6.65 -17.53 -4.82
CA SER A 50 -5.74 -18.69 -4.96
C SER A 50 -5.57 -19.45 -3.66
N ALA A 51 -5.51 -18.75 -2.53
CA ALA A 51 -5.29 -19.33 -1.21
C ALA A 51 -6.52 -20.00 -0.60
N ALA A 52 -7.73 -19.71 -1.10
CA ALA A 52 -8.99 -20.18 -0.51
C ALA A 52 -9.05 -21.70 -0.39
N GLY A 53 -8.69 -22.42 -1.45
CA GLY A 53 -8.70 -23.89 -1.45
C GLY A 53 -7.70 -24.49 -0.45
N ARG A 54 -6.51 -23.90 -0.33
CA ARG A 54 -5.47 -24.36 0.59
C ARG A 54 -5.85 -24.12 2.04
N LEU A 55 -6.33 -22.92 2.37
CA LEU A 55 -6.76 -22.58 3.71
C LEU A 55 -8.03 -23.35 4.12
N ALA A 56 -8.93 -23.62 3.17
CA ALA A 56 -10.05 -24.53 3.38
C ALA A 56 -9.56 -25.93 3.75
N GLY A 57 -8.65 -26.52 2.96
CA GLY A 57 -8.07 -27.84 3.27
C GLY A 57 -7.41 -27.91 4.65
N ILE A 58 -6.63 -26.89 5.02
CA ILE A 58 -6.03 -26.76 6.36
C ILE A 58 -7.10 -26.79 7.45
N ARG A 59 -8.17 -26.01 7.29
CA ARG A 59 -9.24 -25.90 8.29
C ARG A 59 -10.12 -27.15 8.35
N THR A 60 -10.44 -27.74 7.21
CA THR A 60 -11.20 -29.01 7.15
C THR A 60 -10.44 -30.14 7.82
N SER A 61 -9.11 -30.21 7.68
CA SER A 61 -8.29 -31.19 8.42
C SER A 61 -8.36 -31.05 9.94
N ALA A 62 -8.80 -29.89 10.43
CA ALA A 62 -9.03 -29.60 11.85
C ALA A 62 -10.52 -29.60 12.24
N GLY A 63 -11.42 -30.08 11.37
CA GLY A 63 -12.86 -30.11 11.63
C GLY A 63 -13.55 -28.74 11.57
N LEU A 64 -12.93 -27.74 10.92
CA LEU A 64 -13.45 -26.39 10.79
C LEU A 64 -13.96 -26.12 9.37
N GLY A 65 -14.97 -25.24 9.27
CA GLY A 65 -15.46 -24.72 7.99
C GLY A 65 -14.44 -23.81 7.28
N PRO A 66 -14.56 -23.64 5.96
CA PRO A 66 -13.69 -22.77 5.18
C PRO A 66 -13.87 -21.29 5.58
N LEU A 67 -12.84 -20.48 5.34
CA LEU A 67 -12.91 -19.03 5.47
C LEU A 67 -13.31 -18.42 4.12
N VAL A 68 -14.12 -17.37 4.15
CA VAL A 68 -14.56 -16.65 2.95
C VAL A 68 -13.59 -15.51 2.66
N PRO A 69 -13.06 -15.37 1.42
CA PRO A 69 -12.28 -14.21 1.04
C PRO A 69 -13.08 -12.90 1.23
N ASP A 70 -12.46 -11.89 1.84
CA ASP A 70 -13.07 -10.58 2.04
C ASP A 70 -12.15 -9.45 1.54
N PRO A 71 -12.63 -8.58 0.64
CA PRO A 71 -11.83 -7.50 0.07
C PRO A 71 -11.30 -6.48 1.09
N ARG A 72 -12.01 -6.25 2.21
CA ARG A 72 -11.54 -5.31 3.25
C ARG A 72 -10.39 -5.91 4.06
N LEU A 73 -10.46 -7.20 4.36
CA LEU A 73 -9.35 -7.93 4.99
C LEU A 73 -8.15 -8.02 4.04
N GLU A 74 -8.36 -8.24 2.74
CA GLU A 74 -7.28 -8.27 1.74
C GLU A 74 -6.61 -6.90 1.62
N GLN A 75 -7.39 -5.81 1.63
CA GLN A 75 -6.86 -4.45 1.65
C GLN A 75 -6.04 -4.17 2.93
N ALA A 76 -6.49 -4.63 4.10
CA ALA A 76 -5.74 -4.50 5.35
C ALA A 76 -4.43 -5.31 5.31
N ALA A 77 -4.45 -6.51 4.73
CA ALA A 77 -3.28 -7.34 4.51
C ALA A 77 -2.28 -6.67 3.55
N LEU A 78 -2.75 -6.09 2.45
CA LEU A 78 -1.93 -5.39 1.46
C LEU A 78 -1.24 -4.16 2.08
N GLN A 79 -1.97 -3.40 2.91
CA GLN A 79 -1.38 -2.28 3.66
C GLN A 79 -0.22 -2.76 4.55
N GLN A 80 -0.41 -3.85 5.29
CA GLN A 80 0.63 -4.40 6.15
C GLN A 80 1.84 -4.88 5.35
N ALA A 81 1.62 -5.66 4.30
CA ALA A 81 2.67 -6.14 3.40
C ALA A 81 3.47 -4.96 2.82
N GLY A 82 2.78 -3.90 2.39
CA GLY A 82 3.40 -2.68 1.89
C GLY A 82 4.18 -1.91 2.95
N TYR A 83 3.72 -1.89 4.21
CA TYR A 83 4.50 -1.29 5.30
C TYR A 83 5.80 -2.06 5.57
N MET A 84 5.74 -3.39 5.60
CA MET A 84 6.93 -4.22 5.81
C MET A 84 7.93 -4.09 4.65
N ALA A 85 7.44 -4.08 3.41
CA ALA A 85 8.27 -3.89 2.22
C ALA A 85 8.97 -2.53 2.21
N ARG A 86 8.25 -1.43 2.49
CA ARG A 86 8.88 -0.10 2.61
C ARG A 86 9.90 -0.01 3.74
N GLY A 87 9.66 -0.73 4.84
CA GLY A 87 10.56 -0.75 6.00
C GLY A 87 11.71 -1.74 5.88
N GLY A 88 11.72 -2.61 4.86
CA GLY A 88 12.70 -3.69 4.73
C GLY A 88 12.70 -4.66 5.91
N ARG A 89 11.61 -4.76 6.68
CA ARG A 89 11.57 -5.54 7.94
C ARG A 89 10.19 -6.11 8.22
N MET A 90 10.16 -7.37 8.67
CA MET A 90 8.95 -8.03 9.18
C MET A 90 8.61 -7.52 10.58
N THR A 91 7.48 -6.83 10.74
CA THR A 91 7.00 -6.32 12.03
C THR A 91 5.51 -6.02 11.97
N HIS A 92 4.76 -6.33 13.03
CA HIS A 92 3.33 -6.00 13.14
C HIS A 92 3.05 -4.50 13.29
N THR A 93 4.07 -3.73 13.72
CA THR A 93 3.99 -2.28 13.92
C THR A 93 5.12 -1.59 13.16
N THR A 94 4.74 -0.74 12.20
CA THR A 94 5.68 -0.04 11.29
C THR A 94 5.72 1.47 11.52
N GLY A 95 5.09 1.95 12.59
CA GLY A 95 5.07 3.36 13.00
C GLY A 95 3.82 3.73 13.77
N TRP A 96 3.78 4.97 14.26
CA TRP A 96 2.62 5.50 14.98
C TRP A 96 1.37 5.50 14.08
N GLY A 97 0.25 5.00 14.61
CA GLY A 97 -0.99 4.85 13.85
C GLY A 97 -1.00 3.79 12.75
N LYS A 98 0.09 3.01 12.56
CA LYS A 98 0.19 1.98 11.51
C LYS A 98 0.16 0.54 12.04
N GLY A 99 -0.16 0.35 13.32
CA GLY A 99 -0.32 -0.97 13.93
C GLY A 99 -1.58 -1.70 13.46
N PHE A 100 -1.66 -2.99 13.80
CA PHE A 100 -2.75 -3.89 13.43
C PHE A 100 -4.15 -3.32 13.73
N ALA A 101 -4.41 -2.90 14.96
CA ALA A 101 -5.70 -2.34 15.36
C ALA A 101 -6.11 -1.10 14.54
N SER A 102 -5.15 -0.25 14.16
CA SER A 102 -5.42 0.92 13.33
C SER A 102 -5.85 0.51 11.91
N ARG A 103 -5.20 -0.50 11.32
CA ARG A 103 -5.58 -1.04 10.00
C ARG A 103 -6.95 -1.72 10.04
N VAL A 104 -7.23 -2.52 11.06
CA VAL A 104 -8.54 -3.17 11.25
C VAL A 104 -9.65 -2.12 11.29
N ARG A 105 -9.50 -1.10 12.15
CA ARG A 105 -10.46 0.00 12.26
C ARG A 105 -10.56 0.82 10.97
N GLY A 106 -9.42 1.16 10.37
CA GLY A 106 -9.34 2.00 9.17
C GLY A 106 -9.97 1.38 7.93
N ASN A 107 -10.03 0.06 7.84
CA ASN A 107 -10.70 -0.67 6.75
C ASN A 107 -12.14 -1.08 7.11
N GLY A 108 -12.70 -0.58 8.23
CA GLY A 108 -14.07 -0.87 8.64
C GLY A 108 -14.31 -2.34 9.00
N ILE A 109 -13.28 -3.03 9.49
CA ILE A 109 -13.38 -4.41 9.99
C ILE A 109 -13.84 -4.34 11.45
N ALA A 110 -14.98 -4.94 11.74
CA ALA A 110 -15.56 -5.00 13.07
C ALA A 110 -15.35 -6.38 13.72
N GLY A 111 -15.39 -6.42 15.05
CA GLY A 111 -15.30 -7.68 15.81
C GLY A 111 -13.89 -8.23 15.95
N ALA A 112 -13.80 -9.54 16.20
CA ALA A 112 -12.53 -10.21 16.41
C ALA A 112 -11.72 -10.24 15.10
N ALA A 113 -10.43 -9.90 15.20
CA ALA A 113 -9.49 -9.98 14.10
C ALA A 113 -8.12 -10.51 14.56
N ALA A 114 -7.39 -11.15 13.65
CA ALA A 114 -6.01 -11.59 13.88
C ALA A 114 -5.15 -11.38 12.63
N GLU A 115 -3.83 -11.46 12.80
CA GLU A 115 -2.86 -11.32 11.72
C GLU A 115 -1.75 -12.36 11.82
N ASN A 116 -1.39 -12.94 10.68
CA ASN A 116 -0.12 -13.62 10.48
C ASN A 116 0.72 -12.82 9.48
N ILE A 117 2.02 -12.68 9.74
CA ILE A 117 2.97 -12.08 8.79
C ILE A 117 4.10 -13.05 8.52
N ALA A 118 4.74 -12.91 7.36
CA ALA A 118 5.97 -13.59 7.04
C ALA A 118 6.80 -12.75 6.06
N ALA A 119 8.11 -12.98 6.03
CA ALA A 119 8.97 -12.45 5.00
C ALA A 119 9.92 -13.55 4.52
N GLY A 120 10.08 -13.70 3.20
CA GLY A 120 11.05 -14.63 2.64
C GLY A 120 10.89 -14.90 1.15
N ARG A 121 11.80 -15.73 0.64
CA ARG A 121 11.88 -16.13 -0.78
C ARG A 121 11.13 -17.43 -1.01
N PHE A 122 9.82 -17.38 -0.81
CA PHE A 122 8.95 -18.53 -0.94
C PHE A 122 7.60 -18.15 -1.52
N ASP A 123 6.89 -19.15 -2.02
CA ASP A 123 5.57 -19.05 -2.58
C ASP A 123 4.47 -19.31 -1.53
N GLU A 124 3.22 -19.23 -1.97
CA GLU A 124 2.04 -19.44 -1.14
C GLU A 124 1.99 -20.84 -0.49
N PRO A 125 2.23 -21.97 -1.21
CA PRO A 125 2.32 -23.28 -0.57
C PRO A 125 3.29 -23.33 0.60
N LYS A 126 4.51 -22.83 0.41
CA LYS A 126 5.53 -22.85 1.46
C LYS A 126 5.23 -21.86 2.60
N LEU A 127 4.56 -20.74 2.31
CA LEU A 127 4.07 -19.81 3.33
C LEU A 127 3.14 -20.51 4.33
N PHE A 128 2.13 -21.23 3.83
CA PHE A 128 1.17 -21.92 4.71
C PHE A 128 1.83 -23.06 5.49
N ASP A 129 2.78 -23.77 4.89
CA ASP A 129 3.61 -24.76 5.59
C ASP A 129 4.36 -24.13 6.77
N ILE A 130 5.04 -22.99 6.56
CA ILE A 130 5.74 -22.24 7.61
C ILE A 130 4.78 -21.81 8.72
N TRP A 131 3.60 -21.28 8.37
CA TRP A 131 2.61 -20.86 9.36
C TRP A 131 2.01 -22.03 10.13
N MET A 132 1.81 -23.19 9.50
CA MET A 132 1.30 -24.39 10.18
C MET A 132 2.31 -25.00 11.17
N HIS A 133 3.61 -24.76 10.97
CA HIS A 133 4.68 -25.14 11.89
C HIS A 133 4.97 -24.11 12.98
N SER A 134 4.30 -22.95 12.98
CA SER A 134 4.41 -21.96 14.05
C SER A 134 3.15 -21.97 14.92
N ALA A 135 3.29 -22.27 16.21
CA ALA A 135 2.15 -22.37 17.14
C ALA A 135 1.25 -21.12 17.13
N GLY A 136 1.84 -19.92 17.11
CA GLY A 136 1.09 -18.66 17.07
C GLY A 136 0.31 -18.47 15.77
N HIS A 137 0.96 -18.71 14.63
CA HIS A 137 0.34 -18.54 13.32
C HIS A 137 -0.74 -19.60 13.05
N ARG A 138 -0.44 -20.86 13.41
CA ARG A 138 -1.40 -21.98 13.35
C ARG A 138 -2.63 -21.70 14.18
N ARG A 139 -2.48 -21.19 15.41
CA ARG A 139 -3.61 -20.84 16.28
C ARG A 139 -4.56 -19.85 15.60
N ASN A 140 -4.03 -18.84 14.92
CA ASN A 140 -4.87 -17.87 14.21
C ASN A 140 -5.63 -18.53 13.04
N MET A 141 -4.97 -19.34 12.21
CA MET A 141 -5.62 -20.00 11.05
C MET A 141 -6.67 -21.04 11.45
N LEU A 142 -6.53 -21.63 12.65
CA LEU A 142 -7.44 -22.65 13.18
C LEU A 142 -8.36 -22.12 14.29
N ASP A 143 -8.46 -20.80 14.46
CA ASP A 143 -9.41 -20.23 15.42
C ASP A 143 -10.84 -20.34 14.83
N PRO A 144 -11.78 -20.97 15.53
CA PRO A 144 -13.16 -21.12 15.06
C PRO A 144 -13.95 -19.81 15.06
N ARG A 145 -13.44 -18.74 15.72
CA ARG A 145 -14.11 -17.44 15.75
C ARG A 145 -14.06 -16.70 14.42
N PHE A 146 -13.12 -17.04 13.55
CA PHE A 146 -12.96 -16.39 12.25
C PHE A 146 -13.74 -17.11 11.17
N THR A 147 -14.37 -16.33 10.29
CA THR A 147 -15.17 -16.81 9.15
C THR A 147 -14.69 -16.23 7.82
N ARG A 148 -13.88 -15.16 7.88
CA ARG A 148 -13.42 -14.38 6.74
C ARG A 148 -11.91 -14.22 6.78
N PHE A 149 -11.29 -14.04 5.61
CA PHE A 149 -9.86 -13.75 5.52
C PHE A 149 -9.51 -12.86 4.34
N GLY A 150 -8.32 -12.27 4.38
CA GLY A 150 -7.65 -11.68 3.23
C GLY A 150 -6.15 -11.95 3.31
N LEU A 151 -5.56 -12.31 2.17
CA LEU A 151 -4.14 -12.60 2.04
C LEU A 151 -3.54 -11.69 0.96
N ALA A 152 -2.38 -11.10 1.24
CA ALA A 152 -1.67 -10.29 0.28
C ALA A 152 -0.16 -10.39 0.48
N TYR A 153 0.60 -10.03 -0.56
CA TYR A 153 2.03 -9.77 -0.43
C TYR A 153 2.48 -8.55 -1.22
N VAL A 154 3.65 -8.03 -0.83
CA VAL A 154 4.39 -7.01 -1.57
C VAL A 154 5.83 -7.48 -1.67
N ARG A 155 6.44 -7.37 -2.85
CA ARG A 155 7.86 -7.71 -3.05
C ARG A 155 8.75 -6.62 -2.47
N ASP A 156 9.92 -7.01 -2.00
CA ASP A 156 10.95 -6.06 -1.63
C ASP A 156 11.41 -5.27 -2.87
N GLY A 157 11.67 -3.97 -2.70
CA GLY A 157 12.06 -3.10 -3.81
C GLY A 157 13.50 -3.32 -4.29
N ARG A 158 14.36 -3.95 -3.49
CA ARG A 158 15.76 -4.26 -3.82
C ARG A 158 15.93 -5.71 -4.26
N ASP A 159 15.10 -6.61 -3.73
CA ASP A 159 15.09 -8.03 -4.07
C ASP A 159 13.66 -8.51 -4.41
N SER A 160 13.34 -8.57 -5.70
CA SER A 160 12.00 -9.00 -6.15
C SER A 160 11.66 -10.46 -5.81
N SER A 161 12.64 -11.28 -5.43
CA SER A 161 12.40 -12.65 -4.95
C SER A 161 11.94 -12.67 -3.49
N LEU A 162 12.25 -11.63 -2.71
CA LEU A 162 11.78 -11.47 -1.34
C LEU A 162 10.36 -10.92 -1.33
N ARG A 163 9.45 -11.62 -0.65
CA ARG A 163 8.06 -11.19 -0.45
C ARG A 163 7.78 -10.95 1.02
N TYR A 164 7.02 -9.92 1.30
CA TYR A 164 6.41 -9.64 2.60
C TYR A 164 4.93 -10.02 2.54
N TRP A 165 4.53 -11.03 3.30
CA TRP A 165 3.20 -11.59 3.33
C TRP A 165 2.42 -11.11 4.55
N SER A 166 1.12 -10.87 4.38
CA SER A 166 0.19 -10.70 5.50
C SER A 166 -1.10 -11.46 5.22
N LEU A 167 -1.57 -12.19 6.23
CA LEU A 167 -2.91 -12.77 6.30
C LEU A 167 -3.66 -12.05 7.42
N VAL A 168 -4.81 -11.47 7.10
CA VAL A 168 -5.72 -10.86 8.08
C VAL A 168 -6.99 -11.69 8.15
N LEU A 169 -7.40 -12.01 9.37
CA LEU A 169 -8.57 -12.84 9.68
C LEU A 169 -9.64 -11.98 10.35
N GLY A 170 -10.91 -12.26 10.07
CA GLY A 170 -12.04 -11.56 10.64
C GLY A 170 -13.19 -12.51 10.99
N ARG A 171 -13.99 -12.11 11.98
CA ARG A 171 -15.29 -12.74 12.27
C ARG A 171 -16.30 -12.45 11.17
#